data_AF-A0A3D2J7Q3-F1
#
_entry.id   AF-A0A3D2J7Q3-F1
#
_cell.length_a   1.000
_cell.length_b   1.000
_cell.length_c   1.000
_cell.angle_alpha   90.00
_cell.angle_beta   90.00
_cell.angle_gamma   90.00
#
_symmetry.space_group_name_H-M   'P 1'
#
loop_
_entity.id
_entity.type
_entity.pdbx_description
1 polymer ?
#
loop_
_entity_poly.entity_id
_entity_poly.type
_entity_poly.pdbx_seq_one_letter_code
_entity_poly.pdbx_strand_id
1 'polypeptide(L)'
;MGEPIKALQYLTHLNIDHVANNRQASALYDISTAYTKIRELEAAQAYAFRSIDKAITTDRLYIVPRFITLAQKIQDKDPHEPHATAILEYAQAALHTNTKGGLN
;
A
#
# COMPACT_ATOMS: atom_id res chain seq x y z
N MET A 1 14.76 20.78 -0.34
CA MET A 1 14.08 19.49 -0.07
C MET A 1 12.67 19.56 -0.65
N GLY A 2 12.30 18.63 -1.54
CA GLY A 2 10.95 18.57 -2.10
C GLY A 2 9.92 18.13 -1.05
N GLU A 3 8.68 18.57 -1.20
CA GLU A 3 7.56 18.23 -0.31
C GLU A 3 7.37 16.71 -0.08
N PRO A 4 7.56 15.81 -1.07
CA PRO A 4 7.43 14.37 -0.85
C PRO A 4 8.44 13.79 0.15
N ILE A 5 9.65 14.34 0.20
CA ILE A 5 10.70 13.89 1.12
C ILE A 5 10.34 14.28 2.55
N LYS A 6 9.79 15.49 2.75
CA LYS A 6 9.32 15.94 4.07
C LYS A 6 8.13 15.10 4.55
N ALA A 7 7.16 14.83 3.67
CA ALA A 7 6.02 13.97 3.99
C ALA A 7 6.48 12.56 4.38
N LEU A 8 7.43 11.98 3.64
CA LEU A 8 8.01 10.69 3.98
C LEU A 8 8.68 10.71 5.36
N GLN A 9 9.50 11.73 5.65
CA GLN A 9 10.15 11.88 6.96
C GLN A 9 9.11 11.92 8.09
N TYR A 10 8.05 12.71 7.97
CA TYR A 10 7.00 12.74 9.00
C TYR A 10 6.31 11.39 9.17
N LEU A 11 6.01 10.69 8.06
CA LEU A 11 5.30 9.42 8.10
C LEU A 11 6.15 8.26 8.63
N THR A 12 7.45 8.25 8.35
CA THR A 12 8.36 7.18 8.83
C THR A 12 8.87 7.42 10.25
N HIS A 13 8.78 8.65 10.78
CA HIS A 13 9.04 8.92 12.21
C HIS A 13 7.85 8.54 13.11
N LEU A 14 6.66 8.30 12.55
CA LEU A 14 5.55 7.75 13.31
C LEU A 14 5.85 6.29 13.65
N ASN A 15 5.80 5.95 14.94
CA ASN A 15 5.74 4.55 15.33
C ASN A 15 4.36 4.00 14.95
N ILE A 16 4.32 3.26 13.84
CA ILE A 16 3.09 2.67 13.30
C ILE A 16 2.43 1.75 14.33
N ASP A 17 3.22 1.11 15.19
CA ASP A 17 2.70 0.21 16.23
C ASP A 17 1.92 0.97 17.33
N HIS A 18 2.15 2.28 17.46
CA HIS A 18 1.41 3.16 18.38
C HIS A 18 0.15 3.76 17.75
N VAL A 19 -0.05 3.59 16.43
CA VAL A 19 -1.28 3.97 15.75
C VAL A 19 -2.36 2.94 16.08
N ALA A 20 -3.60 3.40 16.31
CA ALA A 20 -4.74 2.51 16.52
C ALA A 20 -4.79 1.41 15.44
N ASN A 21 -5.02 0.16 15.85
CA ASN A 21 -4.89 -1.03 15.00
C ASN A 21 -5.64 -0.90 13.65
N ASN A 22 -6.84 -0.29 13.69
CA ASN A 22 -7.69 -0.04 12.52
C ASN A 22 -7.22 1.09 11.58
N ARG A 23 -6.22 1.88 11.99
CA ARG A 23 -5.59 2.96 11.21
C ARG A 23 -4.20 2.59 10.68
N GLN A 24 -3.60 1.51 11.18
CA GLN A 24 -2.27 1.07 10.75
C GLN A 24 -2.21 0.79 9.24
N ALA A 25 -3.24 0.15 8.68
CA ALA A 25 -3.32 -0.08 7.24
C ALA A 25 -3.32 1.25 6.46
N SER A 26 -4.09 2.25 6.88
CA SER A 26 -4.08 3.57 6.21
C SER A 26 -2.73 4.27 6.32
N ALA A 27 -2.08 4.20 7.48
CA ALA A 27 -0.75 4.78 7.66
C ALA A 27 0.31 4.11 6.77
N LEU A 28 0.28 2.78 6.65
CA LEU A 28 1.16 2.02 5.77
C LEU A 28 0.92 2.36 4.29
N TYR A 29 -0.35 2.55 3.87
CA TYR A 29 -0.69 3.04 2.54
C TYR A 29 -0.12 4.45 2.26
N ASP A 30 -0.21 5.36 3.22
CA ASP A 30 0.31 6.72 3.07
C ASP A 30 1.85 6.71 2.93
N ILE A 31 2.55 5.86 3.70
CA ILE A 31 4.00 5.66 3.58
C ILE A 31 4.36 5.07 2.22
N SER A 32 3.67 4.02 1.77
CA SER A 32 3.87 3.42 0.45
C SER A 32 3.72 4.47 -0.66
N THR A 33 2.67 5.28 -0.59
CA THR A 33 2.43 6.38 -1.54
C THR A 33 3.56 7.41 -1.52
N ALA A 34 4.08 7.78 -0.34
CA ALA A 34 5.19 8.71 -0.20
C ALA A 34 6.47 8.18 -0.86
N TYR A 35 6.80 6.89 -0.67
CA TYR A 35 7.92 6.24 -1.35
C TYR A 35 7.74 6.20 -2.87
N THR A 36 6.52 5.94 -3.37
CA THR A 36 6.23 6.05 -4.81
C THR A 36 6.53 7.44 -5.37
N LYS A 37 6.25 8.51 -4.61
CA LYS A 37 6.49 9.89 -5.06
C LYS A 37 7.97 10.22 -5.20
N ILE A 38 8.85 9.54 -4.45
CA ILE A 38 10.31 9.71 -4.54
C ILE A 38 10.99 8.60 -5.37
N ARG A 39 10.21 7.75 -6.05
CA ARG A 39 10.67 6.65 -6.93
C ARG A 39 11.49 5.56 -6.21
N GLU A 40 11.37 5.47 -4.89
CA GLU A 40 11.89 4.36 -4.08
C GLU A 40 10.87 3.20 -4.09
N LEU A 41 10.78 2.52 -5.23
CA LEU A 41 9.66 1.60 -5.51
C LEU A 41 9.73 0.27 -4.75
N GLU A 42 10.93 -0.20 -4.42
CA GLU A 42 11.12 -1.37 -3.54
C GLU A 42 10.53 -1.11 -2.15
N ALA A 43 10.84 0.05 -1.56
CA ALA A 43 10.25 0.45 -0.29
C ALA A 43 8.73 0.63 -0.40
N ALA A 44 8.24 1.26 -1.48
CA ALA A 44 6.81 1.39 -1.72
C ALA A 44 6.10 0.03 -1.75
N GLN A 45 6.68 -0.98 -2.40
CA GLN A 45 6.16 -2.35 -2.44
C GLN A 45 6.12 -2.98 -1.04
N ALA A 46 7.21 -2.88 -0.26
CA ALA A 46 7.27 -3.46 1.08
C ALA A 46 6.18 -2.89 2.01
N TYR A 47 5.94 -1.57 1.96
CA TYR A 47 4.87 -0.93 2.73
C TYR A 47 3.48 -1.26 2.19
N ALA A 48 3.33 -1.43 0.86
CA ALA A 48 2.06 -1.85 0.26
C ALA A 48 1.64 -3.23 0.75
N PHE A 49 2.54 -4.21 0.75
CA PHE A 49 2.24 -5.57 1.23
C PHE A 49 1.82 -5.57 2.70
N ARG A 50 2.61 -4.92 3.57
CA ARG A 50 2.26 -4.77 4.99
C ARG A 50 0.90 -4.11 5.18
N SER A 51 0.57 -3.10 4.37
CA SER A 51 -0.72 -2.43 4.44
C SER A 51 -1.87 -3.35 4.03
N ILE A 52 -1.69 -4.18 3.00
CA ILE A 52 -2.70 -5.11 2.50
C ILE A 52 -2.94 -6.20 3.54
N ASP A 53 -1.88 -6.80 4.10
CA ASP A 53 -1.99 -7.75 5.21
C ASP A 53 -2.73 -7.17 6.41
N LYS A 54 -2.39 -5.92 6.76
CA LYS A 54 -3.07 -5.23 7.86
C LYS A 54 -4.53 -4.95 7.54
N ALA A 55 -4.85 -4.58 6.31
CA ALA A 55 -6.23 -4.35 5.87
C ALA A 55 -7.06 -5.64 5.97
N ILE A 56 -6.50 -6.80 5.59
CA ILE A 56 -7.15 -8.10 5.71
C ILE A 56 -7.39 -8.45 7.19
N THR A 57 -6.34 -8.39 8.01
CA THR A 57 -6.42 -8.77 9.43
C THR A 57 -7.28 -7.85 10.29
N THR A 58 -7.59 -6.64 9.82
CA THR A 58 -8.42 -5.64 10.54
C THR A 58 -9.77 -5.34 9.87
N ASP A 59 -10.14 -6.11 8.84
CA ASP A 59 -11.36 -5.95 8.05
C ASP A 59 -11.52 -4.52 7.45
N ARG A 60 -10.40 -3.94 7.01
CA ARG A 60 -10.32 -2.63 6.34
C ARG A 60 -10.12 -2.80 4.85
N LEU A 61 -10.90 -3.69 4.25
CA LEU A 61 -10.74 -4.13 2.85
C LEU A 61 -10.86 -2.99 1.83
N TYR A 62 -11.53 -1.87 2.17
CA TYR A 62 -11.59 -0.68 1.33
C TYR A 62 -10.22 -0.08 0.98
N ILE A 63 -9.16 -0.43 1.71
CA ILE A 63 -7.79 0.00 1.43
C ILE A 63 -7.20 -0.76 0.24
N VAL A 64 -7.56 -2.03 0.04
CA VAL A 64 -6.95 -2.89 -0.99
C VAL A 64 -7.15 -2.34 -2.43
N PRO A 65 -8.35 -1.86 -2.83
CA PRO A 65 -8.54 -1.23 -4.15
C PRO A 65 -7.67 0.02 -4.38
N ARG A 66 -7.23 0.71 -3.31
CA ARG A 66 -6.35 1.88 -3.43
C ARG A 66 -4.97 1.48 -3.94
N PHE A 67 -4.48 0.29 -3.61
CA PHE A 67 -3.20 -0.22 -4.11
C PHE A 67 -3.26 -0.62 -5.58
N ILE A 68 -4.39 -1.13 -6.07
CA ILE A 68 -4.62 -1.35 -7.50
C ILE A 68 -4.48 -0.02 -8.26
N THR A 69 -5.14 1.03 -7.76
CA THR A 69 -5.07 2.37 -8.37
C THR A 69 -3.65 2.94 -8.31
N LEU A 70 -2.92 2.71 -7.22
CA LEU A 70 -1.53 3.17 -7.08
C LEU A 70 -0.61 2.46 -8.08
N ALA A 71 -0.69 1.14 -8.18
CA ALA A 71 0.11 0.34 -9.10
C ALA A 71 -0.14 0.71 -10.57
N GLN A 72 -1.41 0.86 -10.96
CA GLN A 72 -1.77 1.29 -12.31
C GLN A 72 -1.18 2.67 -12.65
N LYS A 73 -1.22 3.63 -11.72
CA LYS A 73 -0.59 4.95 -11.91
C LYS A 73 0.94 4.89 -12.06
N ILE A 74 1.59 3.87 -11.50
CA ILE A 74 3.02 3.64 -11.72
C ILE A 74 3.22 3.06 -13.11
N GLN A 75 2.41 2.07 -13.51
CA GLN A 75 2.46 1.42 -14.83
C GLN A 75 2.11 2.38 -15.98
N ASP A 76 1.24 3.36 -15.77
CA ASP A 76 0.95 4.42 -16.76
C ASP A 76 2.21 5.20 -17.16
N LYS A 77 3.21 5.26 -16.26
CA LYS A 77 4.50 5.92 -16.51
C LYS A 77 5.60 4.95 -16.94
N ASP A 78 5.52 3.72 -16.49
CA ASP A 78 6.46 2.64 -16.78
C ASP A 78 5.73 1.29 -16.81
N PRO A 79 5.24 0.86 -17.99
CA PRO A 79 4.38 -0.31 -18.12
C PRO A 79 5.00 -1.63 -17.66
N HIS A 80 6.32 -1.69 -17.55
CA HIS A 80 7.06 -2.90 -17.18
C HIS A 80 7.67 -2.84 -15.78
N GLU A 81 7.30 -1.84 -14.98
CA GLU A 81 7.84 -1.66 -13.64
C GLU A 81 7.48 -2.86 -12.72
N PRO A 82 8.46 -3.70 -12.34
CA PRO A 82 8.20 -4.95 -11.63
C PRO A 82 7.53 -4.74 -10.27
N HIS A 83 7.89 -3.67 -9.55
CA HIS A 83 7.32 -3.40 -8.23
C HIS A 83 5.84 -3.02 -8.31
N ALA A 84 5.44 -2.29 -9.35
CA ALA A 84 4.05 -1.95 -9.59
C ALA A 84 3.22 -3.21 -9.92
N THR A 85 3.75 -4.09 -10.78
CA THR A 85 3.12 -5.37 -11.10
C THR A 85 2.93 -6.23 -9.86
N ALA A 86 3.95 -6.35 -9.00
CA ALA A 86 3.87 -7.10 -7.75
C ALA A 86 2.79 -6.55 -6.79
N ILE A 87 2.69 -5.22 -6.65
CA ILE A 87 1.63 -4.56 -5.84
C ILE A 87 0.25 -4.89 -6.40
N LEU A 88 0.09 -4.81 -7.73
CA LEU A 88 -1.19 -5.05 -8.40
C LEU A 88 -1.67 -6.49 -8.20
N GLU A 89 -0.81 -7.47 -8.47
CA GLU A 89 -1.12 -8.89 -8.34
C GLU A 89 -1.48 -9.25 -6.88
N TYR A 90 -0.71 -8.74 -5.93
CA TYR A 90 -0.95 -9.00 -4.51
C TYR A 90 -2.28 -8.41 -4.03
N ALA A 91 -2.61 -7.17 -4.45
CA ALA A 91 -3.88 -6.54 -4.11
C ALA A 91 -5.09 -7.26 -4.74
N GLN A 92 -4.96 -7.74 -5.99
CA GLN A 92 -6.00 -8.52 -6.65
C GLN A 92 -6.22 -9.87 -5.96
N ALA A 93 -5.14 -10.58 -5.60
CA ALA A 93 -5.22 -11.83 -4.86
C ALA A 93 -5.91 -11.66 -3.49
N ALA A 94 -5.61 -10.57 -2.78
CA ALA A 94 -6.25 -10.22 -1.51
C ALA A 94 -7.76 -9.99 -1.64
N LEU A 95 -8.23 -9.33 -2.70
CA LEU A 95 -9.67 -9.16 -2.95
C LEU A 95 -10.34 -10.49 -3.29
N HIS A 96 -9.74 -11.31 -4.14
CA HIS A 96 -10.31 -12.60 -4.56
C HIS A 96 -10.45 -13.59 -3.41
N THR A 97 -9.49 -13.60 -2.48
CA THR A 97 -9.51 -14.48 -1.30
C THR A 97 -10.64 -14.10 -0.34
N ASN A 98 -10.88 -12.79 -0.13
CA ASN A 98 -11.98 -12.32 0.71
C ASN A 98 -13.36 -12.57 0.08
N THR A 99 -13.50 -12.42 -1.24
CA THR A 99 -14.78 -12.69 -1.94
C THR A 99 -15.17 -14.17 -1.86
N LYS A 100 -14.21 -15.10 -1.86
CA LYS A 100 -14.49 -16.54 -1.68
C LYS A 100 -14.76 -16.95 -0.23
N GLY A 101 -14.30 -16.17 0.76
CA GLY A 101 -14.51 -16.44 2.18
C GLY A 101 -15.89 -16.03 2.72
N GLY A 102 -16.66 -15.23 1.97
CA GLY A 102 -18.00 -14.75 2.37
C GLY A 102 -19.19 -15.59 1.87
N LEU A 103 -18.95 -16.79 1.34
CA LEU A 103 -19.98 -17.68 0.78
C LEU A 103 -20.29 -18.93 1.62
N ASN A 104 -19.91 -18.95 2.91
CA ASN A 104 -20.28 -20.03 3.83
C ASN A 104 -21.18 -19.53 4.96
#